data_AF-A0AAI8YF41-F1
#
_entry.id   AF-A0AAI8YF41-F1
#
_cell.length_a   1.000
_cell.length_b   1.000
_cell.length_c   1.000
_cell.angle_alpha   90.00
_cell.angle_beta   90.00
_cell.angle_gamma   90.00
#
_symmetry.space_group_name_H-M   'P 1'
#
loop_
_entity.id
_entity.type
_entity.pdbx_description
1 polymer ?
#
loop_
_entity_poly.entity_id
_entity_poly.type
_entity_poly.pdbx_seq_one_letter_code
_entity_poly.pdbx_strand_id
1 'polypeptide(L)'
;MDLTSHLVADGGDASIDHHPTLRSLTFQLQIPEGEAEGQQWSHKLYRRNHGQAVEVVYSTTLNDSEQLAQLFIGEEVLGFDMGWVYKPMEPKWQATRLQEKVSVIQLAAEDKIGIFDVARHVGKTTQQLIAPTLQKIIEDPGIVKTGVNILNADFARLEKHFDLKPQGDMELSHLHMLVTYRPDKPHRLYTSLVR
;
A
#
# COMPACT_ATOMS: atom_id res chain seq x y z
N MET A 1 -62.64 -1.21 20.95
CA MET A 1 -61.69 -0.33 21.65
C MET A 1 -61.15 -1.18 22.78
N ASP A 2 -59.93 -1.68 22.76
CA ASP A 2 -58.67 -1.07 22.35
C ASP A 2 -57.68 -2.14 21.88
N LEU A 3 -56.78 -1.75 20.99
CA LEU A 3 -55.73 -2.54 20.36
C LEU A 3 -54.42 -2.25 21.11
N THR A 4 -53.65 -3.28 21.49
CA THR A 4 -52.22 -3.43 21.11
C THR A 4 -51.57 -4.63 21.81
N SER A 5 -51.09 -5.53 20.95
CA SER A 5 -49.98 -6.47 21.09
C SER A 5 -48.71 -5.76 21.60
N HIS A 6 -47.77 -6.38 22.32
CA HIS A 6 -46.94 -7.47 21.84
C HIS A 6 -46.26 -8.27 22.96
N LEU A 7 -46.16 -9.56 22.64
CA LEU A 7 -45.34 -10.62 23.22
C LEU A 7 -43.92 -10.20 23.59
N VAL A 8 -43.53 -10.63 24.79
CA VAL A 8 -42.14 -10.85 25.22
C VAL A 8 -41.64 -12.12 24.53
N ALA A 9 -40.55 -12.01 23.75
CA ALA A 9 -39.73 -13.13 23.29
C ALA A 9 -38.32 -12.85 23.80
N ASP A 10 -37.87 -13.57 24.82
CA ASP A 10 -37.22 -14.89 24.79
C ASP A 10 -35.70 -14.76 24.59
N GLY A 11 -34.98 -15.38 25.51
CA GLY A 11 -33.54 -15.25 25.66
C GLY A 11 -32.82 -16.02 24.57
N GLY A 12 -32.10 -15.28 23.72
CA GLY A 12 -31.11 -15.83 22.80
C GLY A 12 -29.73 -15.38 23.26
N ASP A 13 -28.97 -16.35 23.79
CA ASP A 13 -27.54 -16.26 24.05
C ASP A 13 -26.80 -15.98 22.74
N ALA A 14 -26.54 -14.71 22.46
CA ALA A 14 -25.71 -14.29 21.34
C ALA A 14 -24.25 -14.42 21.80
N SER A 15 -23.64 -15.55 21.44
CA SER A 15 -22.19 -15.75 21.54
C SER A 15 -21.49 -14.52 20.99
N ILE A 16 -20.75 -13.82 21.84
CA ILE A 16 -19.89 -12.71 21.45
C ILE A 16 -18.86 -13.28 20.48
N ASP A 17 -19.07 -13.00 19.20
CA ASP A 17 -18.15 -13.29 18.12
C ASP A 17 -16.74 -12.87 18.54
N HIS A 18 -15.78 -13.78 18.32
CA HIS A 18 -14.37 -13.52 18.51
C HIS A 18 -13.96 -12.32 17.65
N HIS A 19 -13.92 -11.15 18.27
CA HIS A 19 -13.21 -10.00 17.75
C HIS A 19 -11.80 -10.48 17.42
N PRO A 20 -11.31 -10.34 16.17
CA PRO A 20 -9.92 -10.62 15.89
C PRO A 20 -9.12 -9.72 16.82
N THR A 21 -8.36 -10.34 17.72
CA THR A 21 -7.40 -9.64 18.57
C THR A 21 -6.56 -8.79 17.64
N LEU A 22 -6.71 -7.46 17.73
CA LEU A 22 -5.81 -6.50 17.12
C LEU A 22 -4.41 -7.01 17.44
N ARG A 23 -3.66 -7.48 16.43
CA ARG A 23 -2.25 -7.81 16.63
C ARG A 23 -1.66 -6.58 17.31
N SER A 24 -1.00 -6.79 18.45
CA SER A 24 -0.24 -5.73 19.11
C SER A 24 0.60 -5.07 18.02
N LEU A 25 0.39 -3.77 17.77
CA LEU A 25 1.13 -3.02 16.76
C LEU A 25 2.61 -3.33 17.00
N THR A 26 3.28 -3.91 16.00
CA THR A 26 4.68 -4.33 16.17
C THR A 26 5.65 -3.16 16.01
N PHE A 27 5.11 -1.95 15.87
CA PHE A 27 5.83 -0.72 15.71
C PHE A 27 5.34 0.40 16.63
N GLN A 28 6.23 1.33 16.93
CA GLN A 28 5.95 2.54 17.70
C GLN A 28 6.46 3.76 16.93
N LEU A 29 5.60 4.77 16.82
CA LEU A 29 5.98 6.10 16.36
C LEU A 29 6.70 6.82 17.50
N GLN A 30 7.97 7.15 17.30
CA GLN A 30 8.79 7.97 18.18
C GLN A 30 9.02 9.33 17.51
N ILE A 31 8.24 10.31 17.95
CA ILE A 31 8.50 11.72 17.62
C ILE A 31 9.55 12.21 18.63
N PRO A 32 10.76 12.63 18.21
CA PRO A 32 11.78 13.09 19.13
C PRO A 32 11.29 14.28 19.96
N GLU A 33 11.53 14.26 21.28
CA GLU A 33 11.22 15.39 22.16
C GLU A 33 12.01 16.63 21.72
N GLY A 34 11.30 17.71 21.37
CA GLY A 34 11.90 19.01 21.02
C GLY A 34 11.97 19.32 19.53
N GLU A 35 11.49 18.45 18.63
CA GLU A 35 11.48 18.76 17.20
C GLU A 35 10.15 19.41 16.75
N ALA A 36 10.32 20.63 16.26
CA ALA A 36 9.31 21.64 15.99
C ALA A 36 8.57 21.43 14.66
N GLU A 37 7.49 22.19 14.48
CA GLU A 37 6.82 22.43 13.20
C GLU A 37 7.80 22.44 12.02
N GLY A 38 7.54 21.59 11.01
CA GLY A 38 8.33 21.55 9.76
C GLY A 38 9.24 20.35 9.57
N GLN A 39 9.23 19.36 10.47
CA GLN A 39 9.98 18.12 10.24
C GLN A 39 9.42 17.32 9.06
N GLN A 40 10.29 17.03 8.08
CA GLN A 40 9.94 16.14 6.97
C GLN A 40 9.83 14.70 7.48
N TRP A 41 8.85 13.95 6.95
CA TRP A 41 8.65 12.54 7.31
C TRP A 41 9.94 11.71 7.10
N SER A 42 10.21 10.77 8.01
CA SER A 42 11.29 9.80 7.87
C SER A 42 10.89 8.45 8.46
N HIS A 43 11.31 7.34 7.85
CA HIS A 43 11.17 6.01 8.45
C HIS A 43 11.86 5.91 9.82
N LYS A 44 12.81 6.81 10.12
CA LYS A 44 13.51 6.90 11.42
C LYS A 44 12.59 7.30 12.57
N LEU A 45 11.41 7.86 12.27
CA LEU A 45 10.37 8.15 13.27
C LEU A 45 9.72 6.86 13.77
N TYR A 46 9.93 5.72 13.12
CA TYR A 46 9.32 4.45 13.48
C TYR A 46 10.36 3.50 14.08
N ARG A 47 9.92 2.68 15.02
CA ARG A 47 10.69 1.61 15.64
C ARG A 47 9.88 0.33 15.65
N ARG A 48 10.53 -0.82 15.45
CA ARG A 48 9.95 -2.14 15.73
C ARG A 48 9.79 -2.35 17.24
N ASN A 49 9.18 -3.46 17.60
CA ASN A 49 9.21 -4.00 18.96
C ASN A 49 10.63 -3.94 19.54
N HIS A 50 10.74 -3.58 20.82
CA HIS A 50 12.01 -3.40 21.54
C HIS A 50 12.91 -2.26 21.02
N GLY A 51 12.38 -1.32 20.23
CA GLY A 51 13.11 -0.11 19.84
C GLY A 51 14.09 -0.29 18.69
N GLN A 52 13.97 -1.37 17.91
CA GLN A 52 14.83 -1.58 16.73
C GLN A 52 14.43 -0.64 15.59
N ALA A 53 15.41 -0.22 14.77
CA ALA A 53 15.12 0.61 13.61
C ALA A 53 14.33 -0.16 12.53
N VAL A 54 13.53 0.56 11.75
CA VAL A 54 12.95 0.01 10.51
C VAL A 54 14.09 -0.33 9.56
N GLU A 55 14.08 -1.55 9.05
CA GLU A 55 15.08 -2.03 8.11
C GLU A 55 14.77 -1.54 6.71
N VAL A 56 15.77 -1.05 5.98
CA VAL A 56 15.62 -0.65 4.58
C VAL A 56 16.53 -1.54 3.74
N VAL A 57 15.93 -2.37 2.90
CA VAL A 57 16.64 -3.33 2.05
C VAL A 57 16.41 -2.96 0.59
N TYR A 58 17.48 -2.98 -0.19
CA TYR A 58 17.49 -2.51 -1.57
C TYR A 58 18.02 -3.61 -2.49
N SER A 59 17.27 -3.94 -3.55
CA SER A 59 17.66 -4.93 -4.55
C SER A 59 17.96 -4.27 -5.90
N THR A 60 18.93 -4.83 -6.64
CA THR A 60 19.31 -4.34 -7.98
C THR A 60 19.32 -5.40 -9.07
N THR A 61 19.06 -6.65 -8.70
CA THR A 61 18.95 -7.77 -9.63
C THR A 61 17.61 -8.47 -9.43
N LEU A 62 17.17 -9.22 -10.45
CA LEU A 62 15.95 -10.02 -10.36
C LEU A 62 16.01 -11.03 -9.21
N ASN A 63 17.19 -11.65 -9.00
CA ASN A 63 17.40 -12.63 -7.93
C ASN A 63 17.32 -11.98 -6.54
N ASP A 64 17.96 -10.84 -6.34
CA ASP A 64 17.90 -10.12 -5.06
C ASP A 64 16.48 -9.63 -4.79
N SER A 65 15.77 -9.22 -5.84
CA SER A 65 14.36 -8.83 -5.75
C SER A 65 13.46 -10.00 -5.36
N GLU A 66 13.73 -11.21 -5.82
CA GLU A 66 13.00 -12.40 -5.40
C GLU A 66 13.23 -12.71 -3.92
N GLN A 67 14.49 -12.66 -3.46
CA GLN A 67 14.82 -12.86 -2.04
C GLN A 67 14.20 -11.78 -1.14
N LEU A 68 14.26 -10.52 -1.57
CA LEU A 68 13.66 -9.40 -0.85
C LEU A 68 12.13 -9.52 -0.80
N ALA A 69 11.47 -9.89 -1.90
CA ALA A 69 10.01 -10.03 -1.93
C ALA A 69 9.50 -11.13 -1.00
N GLN A 70 10.28 -12.21 -0.80
CA GLN A 70 9.93 -13.27 0.14
C GLN A 70 9.82 -12.79 1.59
N LEU A 71 10.50 -11.70 1.97
CA LEU A 71 10.39 -11.11 3.31
C LEU A 71 9.00 -10.52 3.58
N PHE A 72 8.19 -10.26 2.55
CA PHE A 72 6.85 -9.68 2.65
C PHE A 72 5.73 -10.73 2.56
N ILE A 73 6.05 -12.02 2.46
CA ILE A 73 5.04 -13.08 2.49
C ILE A 73 4.38 -13.10 3.87
N GLY A 74 3.04 -13.10 3.86
CA GLY A 74 2.23 -13.11 5.09
C GLY A 74 1.88 -11.73 5.64
N GLU A 75 2.36 -10.66 5.01
CA GLU A 75 1.88 -9.31 5.29
C GLU A 75 0.50 -9.11 4.68
N GLU A 76 -0.46 -8.68 5.49
CA GLU A 76 -1.85 -8.43 5.05
C GLU A 76 -2.03 -6.99 4.52
N VAL A 77 -1.19 -6.06 4.99
CA VAL A 77 -1.22 -4.64 4.60
C VAL A 77 0.20 -4.17 4.30
N LEU A 78 0.38 -3.54 3.14
CA LEU A 78 1.64 -2.98 2.69
C LEU A 78 1.45 -1.52 2.27
N GLY A 79 2.41 -0.67 2.63
CA GLY A 79 2.66 0.56 1.89
C GLY A 79 3.20 0.21 0.51
N PHE A 80 2.68 0.87 -0.53
CA PHE A 80 3.04 0.63 -1.92
C PHE A 80 3.28 1.97 -2.63
N ASP A 81 4.42 2.08 -3.32
CA ASP A 81 4.75 3.24 -4.14
C ASP A 81 5.64 2.83 -5.32
N MET A 82 5.67 3.65 -6.36
CA MET A 82 6.50 3.42 -7.54
C MET A 82 7.14 4.70 -8.06
N GLY A 83 8.40 4.58 -8.49
CA GLY A 83 9.06 5.63 -9.26
C GLY A 83 8.96 5.35 -10.75
N TRP A 84 8.56 6.36 -11.51
CA TRP A 84 8.45 6.31 -12.96
C TRP A 84 8.66 7.69 -13.59
N VAL A 85 9.10 7.73 -14.84
CA VAL A 85 9.37 8.99 -15.55
C VAL A 85 8.05 9.68 -15.93
N TYR A 86 7.75 10.82 -15.31
CA TYR A 86 6.59 11.64 -15.67
C TYR A 86 6.84 12.40 -16.97
N LYS A 87 5.98 12.16 -17.97
CA LYS A 87 6.21 12.53 -19.36
C LYS A 87 5.82 13.95 -19.83
N PRO A 88 5.21 14.88 -19.06
CA PRO A 88 4.79 16.14 -19.68
C PRO A 88 5.94 17.08 -20.02
N MET A 89 7.21 16.73 -19.72
CA MET A 89 8.32 17.65 -19.92
C MET A 89 9.10 17.48 -21.22
N GLU A 90 9.05 16.35 -21.94
CA GLU A 90 9.77 16.23 -23.23
C GLU A 90 9.17 15.22 -24.24
N PRO A 91 8.64 15.67 -25.39
CA PRO A 91 8.17 14.82 -26.49
C PRO A 91 9.25 13.91 -27.11
N LYS A 92 10.53 14.22 -26.87
CA LYS A 92 11.69 13.48 -27.40
C LYS A 92 12.03 12.24 -26.58
N TRP A 93 11.59 12.14 -25.33
CA TRP A 93 11.82 10.99 -24.46
C TRP A 93 10.70 9.97 -24.60
N GLN A 94 10.70 9.28 -25.74
CA GLN A 94 9.90 8.07 -25.89
C GLN A 94 10.61 6.94 -25.15
N ALA A 95 10.29 6.75 -23.87
CA ALA A 95 10.76 5.58 -23.10
C ALA A 95 10.54 4.31 -23.94
N THR A 96 11.63 3.62 -24.27
CA THR A 96 11.65 2.44 -25.15
C THR A 96 11.73 1.16 -24.35
N ARG A 97 12.27 1.24 -23.12
CA ARG A 97 12.45 0.11 -22.22
C ARG A 97 11.34 0.07 -21.17
N LEU A 98 11.00 -1.13 -20.71
CA LEU A 98 10.04 -1.32 -19.61
C LEU A 98 10.54 -0.69 -18.31
N GLN A 99 11.85 -0.78 -18.06
CA GLN A 99 12.57 -0.14 -16.95
C GLN A 99 12.38 1.38 -16.85
N GLU A 100 12.10 2.05 -17.98
CA GLU A 100 11.85 3.50 -18.02
C GLU A 100 10.37 3.83 -17.77
N LYS A 101 9.48 2.83 -17.86
CA LYS A 101 8.06 2.96 -17.53
C LYS A 101 7.83 2.83 -16.03
N VAL A 102 8.62 1.99 -15.37
CA VAL A 102 8.67 1.77 -13.92
C VAL A 102 10.13 1.50 -13.56
N SER A 103 10.76 2.45 -12.87
CA SER A 103 12.18 2.36 -12.51
C SER A 103 12.39 1.73 -11.14
N VAL A 104 11.48 1.97 -10.21
CA VAL A 104 11.54 1.43 -8.85
C VAL A 104 10.14 1.07 -8.36
N ILE A 105 10.05 -0.04 -7.63
CA ILE A 105 8.86 -0.42 -6.87
C ILE A 105 9.27 -0.44 -5.40
N GLN A 106 8.38 0.00 -4.51
CA GLN A 106 8.64 0.06 -3.08
C GLN A 106 7.51 -0.63 -2.32
N LEU A 107 7.89 -1.49 -1.39
CA LEU A 107 6.99 -2.11 -0.42
C LEU A 107 7.39 -1.68 0.99
N ALA A 108 6.43 -1.33 1.82
CA ALA A 108 6.67 -1.04 3.23
C ALA A 108 5.73 -1.88 4.10
N ALA A 109 6.29 -2.54 5.10
CA ALA A 109 5.54 -3.11 6.22
C ALA A 109 5.87 -2.31 7.48
N GLU A 110 5.28 -2.69 8.62
CA GLU A 110 5.51 -2.03 9.91
C GLU A 110 7.00 -1.92 10.29
N ASP A 111 7.79 -2.91 9.88
CA ASP A 111 9.13 -3.14 10.40
C ASP A 111 10.23 -3.04 9.32
N LYS A 112 9.86 -3.05 8.03
CA LYS A 112 10.81 -3.09 6.91
C LYS A 112 10.31 -2.36 5.67
N ILE A 113 11.24 -1.86 4.88
CA ILE A 113 11.02 -1.23 3.58
C ILE A 113 11.88 -1.97 2.56
N GLY A 114 11.25 -2.47 1.52
CA GLY A 114 11.87 -3.11 0.36
C GLY A 114 11.85 -2.16 -0.82
N ILE A 115 13.02 -1.90 -1.40
CA ILE A 115 13.17 -1.05 -2.58
C ILE A 115 13.70 -1.91 -3.73
N PHE A 116 12.88 -2.08 -4.76
CA PHE A 116 13.18 -2.92 -5.92
C PHE A 116 13.58 -2.04 -7.11
N ASP A 117 14.88 -1.93 -7.39
CA ASP A 117 15.39 -1.13 -8.53
C ASP A 117 15.27 -1.90 -9.85
N VAL A 118 14.05 -1.92 -10.37
CA VAL A 118 13.69 -2.53 -11.65
C VAL A 118 14.49 -1.94 -12.81
N ALA A 119 14.93 -0.68 -12.72
CA ALA A 119 15.72 -0.05 -13.78
C ALA A 119 17.05 -0.75 -14.04
N ARG A 120 17.61 -1.38 -13.00
CA ARG A 120 18.88 -2.12 -13.06
C ARG A 120 18.72 -3.58 -13.51
N HIS A 121 17.49 -4.10 -13.56
CA HIS A 121 17.26 -5.47 -13.99
C HIS A 121 17.56 -5.67 -15.48
N VAL A 122 18.19 -6.81 -15.80
CA VAL A 122 18.54 -7.20 -17.17
C VAL A 122 17.39 -8.00 -17.77
N GLY A 123 16.80 -7.49 -18.84
CA GLY A 123 15.67 -8.13 -19.49
C GLY A 123 14.86 -7.17 -20.34
N LYS A 124 13.90 -7.74 -21.08
CA LYS A 124 12.95 -7.00 -21.91
C LYS A 124 11.49 -7.39 -21.68
N THR A 125 11.25 -8.47 -20.95
CA THR A 125 9.90 -8.94 -20.61
C THR A 125 9.62 -8.76 -19.12
N THR A 126 8.34 -8.71 -18.75
CA THR A 126 7.91 -8.66 -17.35
C THR A 126 8.57 -9.74 -16.50
N GLN A 127 8.62 -10.98 -16.98
CA GLN A 127 9.17 -12.14 -16.24
C GLN A 127 10.68 -12.04 -16.01
N GLN A 128 11.39 -11.22 -16.79
CA GLN A 128 12.82 -10.96 -16.62
C GLN A 128 13.08 -9.74 -15.74
N LEU A 129 12.06 -8.92 -15.46
CA LEU A 129 12.19 -7.64 -14.77
C LEU A 129 11.44 -7.59 -13.44
N ILE A 130 10.42 -8.40 -13.23
CA ILE A 130 9.64 -8.46 -12.01
C ILE A 130 9.85 -9.83 -11.39
N ALA A 131 10.28 -9.84 -10.13
CA ALA A 131 10.47 -11.08 -9.39
C ALA A 131 9.13 -11.82 -9.22
N PRO A 132 9.07 -13.16 -9.40
CA PRO A 132 7.83 -13.91 -9.28
C PRO A 132 7.07 -13.70 -7.97
N THR A 133 7.75 -13.59 -6.83
CA THR A 133 7.09 -13.32 -5.54
C THR A 133 6.59 -11.89 -5.44
N LEU A 134 7.32 -10.91 -5.98
CA LEU A 134 6.86 -9.52 -6.05
C LEU A 134 5.59 -9.41 -6.91
N GLN A 135 5.55 -10.08 -8.07
CA GLN A 135 4.36 -10.16 -8.91
C GLN A 135 3.17 -10.74 -8.13
N LYS A 136 3.35 -11.87 -7.44
CA LYS A 136 2.29 -12.48 -6.64
C LYS A 136 1.73 -11.51 -5.59
N ILE A 137 2.60 -10.82 -4.87
CA ILE A 137 2.18 -9.82 -3.86
C ILE A 137 1.34 -8.71 -4.49
N ILE A 138 1.77 -8.19 -5.64
CA ILE A 138 1.07 -7.13 -6.39
C ILE A 138 -0.33 -7.61 -6.83
N GLU A 139 -0.43 -8.84 -7.34
CA GLU A 139 -1.66 -9.38 -7.92
C GLU A 139 -2.62 -10.03 -6.90
N ASP A 140 -2.20 -10.23 -5.65
CA ASP A 140 -3.00 -10.87 -4.61
C ASP A 140 -4.06 -9.93 -4.00
N PRO A 141 -5.38 -10.18 -4.16
CA PRO A 141 -6.41 -9.36 -3.54
C PRO A 141 -6.47 -9.46 -2.01
N GLY A 142 -5.87 -10.48 -1.41
CA GLY A 142 -5.79 -10.66 0.04
C GLY A 142 -4.75 -9.78 0.72
N ILE A 143 -3.89 -9.11 -0.04
CA ILE A 143 -2.89 -8.17 0.47
C ILE A 143 -3.33 -6.76 0.09
N VAL A 144 -3.58 -5.92 1.09
CA VAL A 144 -3.96 -4.51 0.90
C VAL A 144 -2.72 -3.68 0.58
N LYS A 145 -2.74 -2.92 -0.52
CA LYS A 145 -1.70 -1.98 -0.95
C LYS A 145 -2.18 -0.56 -0.71
N THR A 146 -1.56 0.10 0.26
CA THR A 146 -1.89 1.45 0.70
C THR A 146 -0.89 2.46 0.13
N GLY A 147 -1.38 3.62 -0.33
CA GLY A 147 -0.52 4.67 -0.86
C GLY A 147 -1.32 5.78 -1.52
N VAL A 148 -0.64 6.65 -2.26
CA VAL A 148 -1.24 7.85 -2.86
C VAL A 148 -1.33 7.69 -4.37
N ASN A 149 -2.54 7.84 -4.91
CA ASN A 149 -2.86 7.71 -6.32
C ASN A 149 -2.48 6.35 -6.93
N ILE A 150 -2.55 5.27 -6.15
CA ILE A 150 -2.11 3.94 -6.59
C ILE A 150 -2.94 3.46 -7.78
N LEU A 151 -4.27 3.50 -7.66
CA LEU A 151 -5.16 2.90 -8.65
C LEU A 151 -5.01 3.56 -10.03
N ASN A 152 -4.96 4.90 -10.07
CA ASN A 152 -4.94 5.65 -11.31
C ASN A 152 -3.54 5.94 -11.86
N ALA A 153 -2.48 5.79 -11.06
CA ALA A 153 -1.11 5.98 -11.52
C ALA A 153 -0.33 4.66 -11.56
N ASP A 154 -0.09 4.05 -10.41
CA ASP A 154 0.87 2.96 -10.30
C ASP A 154 0.30 1.65 -10.86
N PHE A 155 -0.90 1.25 -10.43
CA PHE A 155 -1.58 0.04 -10.93
C PHE A 155 -1.86 0.15 -12.42
N ALA A 156 -2.41 1.28 -12.88
CA ALA A 156 -2.64 1.54 -14.30
C ALA A 156 -1.36 1.41 -15.15
N ARG A 157 -0.18 1.74 -14.60
CA ARG A 157 1.11 1.56 -15.30
C ARG A 157 1.56 0.12 -15.33
N LEU A 158 1.41 -0.61 -14.23
CA LEU A 158 1.74 -2.03 -14.16
C LEU A 158 0.88 -2.83 -15.14
N GLU A 159 -0.42 -2.57 -15.21
CA GLU A 159 -1.32 -3.16 -16.21
C GLU A 159 -0.87 -2.82 -17.62
N LYS A 160 -0.71 -1.52 -17.93
CA LYS A 160 -0.42 -1.05 -19.28
C LYS A 160 0.93 -1.50 -19.83
N HIS A 161 1.95 -1.56 -18.98
CA HIS A 161 3.33 -1.74 -19.42
C HIS A 161 3.90 -3.11 -19.09
N PHE A 162 3.44 -3.74 -18.02
CA PHE A 162 3.96 -5.02 -17.56
C PHE A 162 2.92 -6.16 -17.69
N ASP A 163 1.70 -5.88 -18.14
CA ASP A 163 0.61 -6.87 -18.26
C ASP A 163 0.35 -7.61 -16.92
N LEU A 164 0.55 -6.89 -15.81
CA LEU A 164 0.21 -7.37 -14.48
C LEU A 164 -1.25 -7.06 -14.16
N LYS A 165 -1.82 -7.77 -13.19
CA LYS A 165 -3.19 -7.59 -12.71
C LYS A 165 -3.19 -7.21 -11.23
N PRO A 166 -2.71 -6.00 -10.89
CA PRO A 166 -2.60 -5.56 -9.51
C PRO A 166 -3.98 -5.49 -8.85
N GLN A 167 -4.07 -5.91 -7.58
CA GLN A 167 -5.34 -5.99 -6.83
C GLN A 167 -5.15 -5.51 -5.38
N GLY A 168 -6.25 -5.27 -4.67
CA GLY A 168 -6.24 -4.94 -3.24
C GLY A 168 -5.76 -3.52 -2.94
N ASP A 169 -6.09 -2.51 -3.74
CA ASP A 169 -5.68 -1.13 -3.46
C ASP A 169 -6.47 -0.50 -2.30
N MET A 170 -5.83 0.44 -1.60
CA MET A 170 -6.45 1.32 -0.63
C MET A 170 -5.86 2.74 -0.78
N GLU A 171 -6.66 3.61 -1.40
CA GLU A 171 -6.24 4.97 -1.75
C GLU A 171 -6.22 5.92 -0.53
N LEU A 172 -5.02 6.23 -0.03
CA LEU A 172 -4.84 7.08 1.16
C LEU A 172 -5.21 8.53 0.90
N SER A 173 -5.05 9.05 -0.32
CA SER A 173 -5.50 10.41 -0.64
C SER A 173 -7.02 10.53 -0.53
N HIS A 174 -7.75 9.49 -0.91
CA HIS A 174 -9.20 9.43 -0.77
C HIS A 174 -9.61 9.29 0.71
N LEU A 175 -8.93 8.43 1.47
CA LEU A 175 -9.15 8.33 2.92
C LEU A 175 -8.95 9.67 3.62
N HIS A 176 -7.88 10.41 3.30
CA HIS A 176 -7.64 11.75 3.84
C HIS A 176 -8.81 12.69 3.54
N MET A 177 -9.33 12.69 2.31
CA MET A 177 -10.48 13.53 1.96
C MET A 177 -11.74 13.17 2.77
N LEU A 178 -12.00 11.88 2.96
CA LEU A 178 -13.14 11.39 3.74
C LEU A 178 -13.02 11.80 5.21
N VAL A 179 -11.86 11.58 5.84
CA VAL A 179 -11.67 11.92 7.26
C VAL A 179 -11.72 13.43 7.48
N THR A 180 -11.17 14.23 6.57
CA THR A 180 -11.02 15.68 6.75
C THR A 180 -12.26 16.46 6.36
N TYR A 181 -12.95 16.07 5.29
CA TYR A 181 -13.98 16.92 4.66
C TYR A 181 -15.39 16.33 4.69
N ARG A 182 -15.58 15.05 5.04
CA ARG A 182 -16.93 14.46 5.12
C ARG A 182 -17.88 15.23 6.06
N PRO A 183 -17.45 15.74 7.24
CA PRO A 183 -18.37 16.45 8.13
C PRO A 183 -18.90 17.77 7.55
N ASP A 184 -18.03 18.57 6.92
CA ASP A 184 -18.34 19.99 6.65
C ASP A 184 -18.34 20.37 5.16
N LYS A 185 -17.67 19.59 4.30
CA LYS A 185 -17.42 19.94 2.89
C LYS A 185 -17.57 18.71 1.97
N PRO A 186 -18.76 18.08 1.90
CA PRO A 186 -18.97 16.87 1.11
C PRO A 186 -18.71 17.07 -0.40
N HIS A 187 -18.82 18.30 -0.92
CA HIS A 187 -18.49 18.63 -2.31
C HIS A 187 -17.00 18.49 -2.66
N ARG A 188 -16.12 18.34 -1.66
CA ARG A 188 -14.69 18.09 -1.87
C ARG A 188 -14.37 16.60 -2.04
N LEU A 189 -15.33 15.71 -1.84
CA LEU A 189 -15.14 14.28 -2.06
C LEU A 189 -15.15 14.03 -3.58
N TYR A 190 -13.99 13.67 -4.13
CA TYR A 190 -13.79 13.47 -5.58
C TYR A 190 -14.40 12.17 -6.13
N THR A 191 -14.94 11.30 -5.28
CA THR A 191 -15.60 10.06 -5.71
C THR A 191 -16.97 9.92 -5.06
N SER A 192 -17.94 9.50 -5.87
CA SER A 192 -19.16 8.87 -5.34
C SER A 192 -18.80 7.47 -4.87
N LEU A 193 -19.35 7.02 -3.73
CA LEU A 193 -19.33 5.61 -3.33
C LEU A 193 -19.71 4.75 -4.54
N VAL A 194 -18.80 3.88 -4.97
CA VAL A 194 -19.14 2.83 -5.94
C VAL A 194 -20.21 1.98 -5.25
N ARG A 195 -21.40 1.92 -5.86
CA ARG A 195 -22.51 1.09 -5.39
C ARG A 195 -22.28 -0.37 -5.71
#